data_AF-A0A433SI11-F1
#
_entry.id   AF-A0A433SI11-F1
#
_cell.length_a   1.000
_cell.length_b   1.000
_cell.length_c   1.000
_cell.angle_alpha   90.00
_cell.angle_beta   90.00
_cell.angle_gamma   90.00
#
_symmetry.space_group_name_H-M   'P 1'
#
loop_
_entity.id
_entity.type
_entity.pdbx_description
1 polymer ?
#
loop_
_entity_poly.entity_id
_entity_poly.type
_entity_poly.pdbx_seq_one_letter_code
_entity_poly.pdbx_strand_id
1 'polypeptide(L)'
;DILCHTMLVYLGVGLVSVLLLTILDVSAAYRSFQTLIPNGARVPDPCTPGTVWPGVGHVTPEGGSDLNSFGRRFIEVGKTWTKALCQEDSDGDGRSNGQELGDPDCSWTPGKMLPALAVSHPGICEPLHSPRCQEMNTWLRCTGTVREAQELAMCGHIAKNCEWDYL
;
A
#
# COMPACT_ATOMS: atom_id res chain seq x y z
N ASP A 1 27.22 48.58 19.64
CA ASP A 1 25.98 47.82 19.95
C ASP A 1 25.11 47.44 18.75
N ILE A 2 24.80 48.35 17.81
CA ILE A 2 23.92 48.05 16.65
C ILE A 2 24.50 46.98 15.69
N LEU A 3 25.82 46.99 15.46
CA LEU A 3 26.50 46.04 14.57
C LEU A 3 26.51 44.60 15.13
N CYS A 4 26.54 44.42 16.45
CA CYS A 4 26.50 43.10 17.09
C CYS A 4 25.10 42.49 17.00
N HIS A 5 24.05 43.30 17.23
CA HIS A 5 22.66 42.86 17.10
C HIS A 5 22.30 42.46 15.67
N THR A 6 22.74 43.22 14.67
CA THR A 6 22.48 42.88 13.26
C THR A 6 23.19 41.59 12.86
N MET A 7 24.46 41.38 13.25
CA MET A 7 25.18 40.14 12.95
C MET A 7 24.57 38.90 13.62
N LEU A 8 24.09 39.01 14.86
CA LEU A 8 23.39 37.92 15.56
C LEU A 8 22.06 37.56 14.88
N VAL A 9 21.33 38.55 14.35
CA VAL A 9 20.10 38.33 13.57
C VAL A 9 20.41 37.61 12.27
N TYR A 10 21.44 38.01 11.51
CA TYR A 10 21.81 37.32 10.26
C TYR A 10 22.30 35.88 10.48
N LEU A 11 23.05 35.63 11.55
CA LEU A 11 23.46 34.26 11.94
C LEU A 11 22.25 33.40 12.33
N GLY A 12 21.30 33.95 13.09
CA GLY A 12 20.06 33.25 13.46
C GLY A 12 19.17 32.95 12.25
N VAL A 13 18.97 33.92 11.35
CA VAL A 13 18.17 33.75 10.12
C VAL A 13 18.84 32.76 9.16
N GLY A 14 20.17 32.76 9.07
CA GLY A 14 20.94 31.79 8.30
C GLY A 14 20.76 30.36 8.80
N LEU A 15 20.83 30.15 10.13
CA LEU A 15 20.63 28.84 10.74
C LEU A 15 19.20 28.31 10.56
N VAL A 16 18.19 29.18 10.70
CA VAL A 16 16.77 28.81 10.47
C VAL A 16 16.52 28.44 9.00
N SER A 17 17.13 29.17 8.07
CA SER A 17 17.00 28.90 6.63
C SER A 17 17.63 27.55 6.23
N VAL A 18 18.82 27.24 6.76
CA VAL A 18 19.48 25.95 6.51
C VAL A 18 18.66 24.79 7.08
N LEU A 19 18.11 24.96 8.29
CA LEU A 19 17.25 23.93 8.90
C LEU A 19 15.99 23.68 8.06
N LEU A 20 15.31 24.74 7.58
CA LEU A 20 14.12 24.60 6.72
C LEU A 20 14.41 23.85 5.41
N LEU A 21 15.57 24.11 4.78
CA LEU A 21 15.96 23.44 3.54
C LEU A 21 16.22 21.94 3.75
N THR A 22 16.83 21.55 4.88
CA THR A 22 17.05 20.13 5.20
C THR A 22 15.76 19.35 5.47
N ILE A 23 14.71 19.99 6.00
CA ILE A 23 13.43 19.34 6.32
C ILE A 23 12.61 19.07 5.05
N LEU A 24 12.76 19.90 4.01
CA LEU A 24 12.06 19.72 2.73
C LEU A 24 12.57 18.50 1.94
N ASP A 25 13.88 18.26 1.91
CA ASP A 25 14.46 17.13 1.16
C ASP A 25 14.09 15.76 1.73
N VAL A 26 13.97 15.65 3.06
CA VAL A 26 13.61 14.37 3.72
C VAL A 26 12.17 13.95 3.37
N SER A 27 11.29 14.91 3.09
CA SER A 27 9.88 14.64 2.74
C SER A 27 9.71 14.01 1.35
N ALA A 28 10.61 14.32 0.40
CA ALA A 28 10.54 13.80 -0.97
C ALA A 28 10.94 12.31 -1.06
N ALA A 29 11.78 11.82 -0.15
CA ALA A 29 12.29 10.44 -0.16
C ALA A 29 11.20 9.40 0.19
N TYR A 30 10.22 9.76 1.02
CA TYR A 30 9.23 8.82 1.59
C TYR A 30 8.16 8.33 0.59
N ARG A 31 8.02 8.94 -0.59
CA ARG A 31 7.05 8.52 -1.62
C ARG A 31 7.67 7.96 -2.91
N SER A 32 8.97 7.70 -2.92
CA SER A 32 9.67 7.19 -4.10
C SER A 32 9.20 5.79 -4.55
N PHE A 33 8.73 4.92 -3.66
CA PHE A 33 8.28 3.57 -4.04
C PHE A 33 7.05 3.58 -4.97
N GLN A 34 6.05 4.40 -4.65
CA GLN A 34 4.77 4.43 -5.37
C GLN A 34 4.91 4.86 -6.82
N THR A 35 5.98 5.58 -7.17
CA THR A 35 6.27 6.03 -8.53
C THR A 35 7.01 4.99 -9.37
N LEU A 36 7.45 3.89 -8.74
CA LEU A 36 8.20 2.81 -9.39
C LEU A 36 7.32 1.61 -9.76
N ILE A 37 6.04 1.65 -9.41
CA ILE A 37 5.07 0.60 -9.73
C ILE A 37 3.79 1.19 -10.35
N PRO A 38 3.07 0.44 -11.20
CA PRO A 38 1.81 0.90 -11.77
C PRO A 38 0.78 1.18 -10.67
N ASN A 39 0.05 2.29 -10.78
CA ASN A 39 -1.01 2.67 -9.84
C ASN A 39 -0.63 2.64 -8.34
N GLY A 40 0.67 2.75 -8.00
CA GLY A 40 1.15 2.56 -6.63
C GLY A 40 0.56 3.51 -5.57
N ALA A 41 0.04 4.66 -5.99
CA ALA A 41 -0.65 5.62 -5.09
C ALA A 41 -2.16 5.33 -4.92
N ARG A 42 -2.69 4.32 -5.61
CA ARG A 42 -4.13 4.00 -5.69
C ARG A 42 -4.42 2.50 -5.54
N VAL A 43 -3.54 1.76 -4.87
CA VAL A 43 -3.77 0.35 -4.56
C VAL A 43 -4.85 0.26 -3.47
N PRO A 44 -5.93 -0.51 -3.66
CA PRO A 44 -7.01 -0.61 -2.69
C PRO A 44 -6.54 -1.27 -1.39
N ASP A 45 -7.11 -0.83 -0.26
CA ASP A 45 -6.96 -1.53 1.04
C ASP A 45 -8.03 -2.63 1.14
N PRO A 46 -7.64 -3.92 1.22
CA PRO A 46 -8.59 -5.02 1.31
C PRO A 46 -9.30 -5.11 2.68
N CYS A 47 -8.75 -4.49 3.73
CA CYS A 47 -9.39 -4.43 5.05
C CYS A 47 -10.45 -3.33 5.16
N THR A 48 -10.31 -2.25 4.39
CA THR A 48 -11.17 -1.06 4.49
C THR A 48 -11.64 -0.61 3.11
N PRO A 49 -12.75 -1.16 2.61
CA PRO A 49 -13.27 -0.84 1.27
C PRO A 49 -13.44 0.66 1.05
N GLY A 50 -12.99 1.14 -0.12
CA GLY A 50 -13.02 2.56 -0.48
C GLY A 50 -11.81 3.37 -0.01
N THR A 51 -10.86 2.75 0.70
CA THR A 51 -9.58 3.37 1.05
C THR A 51 -8.42 2.74 0.27
N VAL A 52 -7.22 3.31 0.42
CA VAL A 52 -6.02 2.89 -0.30
C VAL A 52 -4.93 2.45 0.67
N TRP A 53 -4.04 1.57 0.20
CA TRP A 53 -2.88 1.08 0.94
C TRP A 53 -1.60 1.73 0.40
N PRO A 54 -1.15 2.88 0.94
CA PRO A 54 -0.01 3.60 0.37
C PRO A 54 1.32 2.85 0.51
N GLY A 55 1.49 2.06 1.57
CA GLY A 55 2.65 1.21 1.83
C GLY A 55 2.62 -0.12 1.09
N VAL A 56 2.44 -0.12 -0.23
CA VAL A 56 2.17 -1.32 -1.06
C VAL A 56 3.19 -2.45 -0.86
N GLY A 57 4.46 -2.13 -0.59
CA GLY A 57 5.51 -3.13 -0.32
C GLY A 57 5.61 -3.60 1.13
N HIS A 58 4.74 -3.13 2.02
CA HIS A 58 4.84 -3.32 3.46
C HIS A 58 3.60 -4.01 4.04
N VAL A 59 3.76 -4.61 5.21
CA VAL A 59 2.68 -5.29 5.95
C VAL A 59 1.72 -4.34 6.66
N THR A 60 1.97 -3.02 6.64
CA THR A 60 1.04 -1.99 7.12
C THR A 60 0.83 -0.89 6.08
N PRO A 61 -0.35 -0.24 6.05
CA PRO A 61 -0.67 0.79 5.07
C PRO A 61 0.28 2.00 5.13
N GLU A 62 0.80 2.34 6.31
CA GLU A 62 1.68 3.50 6.51
C GLU A 62 3.05 3.33 5.83
N GLY A 63 3.43 2.09 5.51
CA GLY A 63 4.77 1.75 5.06
C GLY A 63 5.80 1.74 6.20
N GLY A 64 7.07 1.46 5.86
CA GLY A 64 8.18 1.47 6.82
C GLY A 64 8.18 0.32 7.84
N SER A 65 7.15 -0.52 7.85
CA SER A 65 7.09 -1.79 8.58
C SER A 65 7.81 -2.91 7.80
N ASP A 66 7.70 -4.15 8.28
CA ASP A 66 8.22 -5.31 7.55
C ASP A 66 7.67 -5.39 6.12
N LEU A 67 8.45 -5.99 5.22
CA LEU A 67 8.04 -6.16 3.83
C LEU A 67 7.04 -7.29 3.69
N ASN A 68 5.98 -7.07 2.91
CA ASN A 68 5.12 -8.14 2.45
C ASN A 68 5.82 -8.94 1.31
N SER A 69 5.17 -9.96 0.77
CA SER A 69 5.76 -10.80 -0.28
C SER A 69 6.15 -10.01 -1.52
N PHE A 70 5.27 -9.13 -2.01
CA PHE A 70 5.54 -8.23 -3.12
C PHE A 70 6.73 -7.32 -2.86
N GLY A 71 6.79 -6.67 -1.70
CA GLY A 71 7.86 -5.75 -1.34
C GLY A 71 9.23 -6.42 -1.27
N ARG A 72 9.31 -7.64 -0.70
CA ARG A 72 10.54 -8.45 -0.74
C ARG A 72 10.96 -8.70 -2.18
N ARG A 73 10.00 -9.10 -3.02
CA ARG A 73 10.29 -9.48 -4.38
C ARG A 73 10.70 -8.31 -5.26
N PHE A 74 10.08 -7.16 -5.05
CA PHE A 74 10.47 -5.88 -5.65
C PHE A 74 11.91 -5.49 -5.29
N ILE A 75 12.34 -5.67 -4.04
CA ILE A 75 13.73 -5.40 -3.65
C ILE A 75 14.69 -6.39 -4.31
N GLU A 76 14.35 -7.67 -4.35
CA GLU A 76 15.17 -8.72 -4.96
C GLU A 76 15.43 -8.46 -6.46
N VAL A 77 14.46 -7.90 -7.19
CA VAL A 77 14.63 -7.50 -8.59
C VAL A 77 15.21 -6.08 -8.77
N GLY A 78 15.79 -5.50 -7.71
CA GLY A 78 16.48 -4.21 -7.78
C GLY A 78 15.54 -3.00 -7.81
N LYS A 79 14.38 -3.09 -7.14
CA LYS A 79 13.38 -2.00 -7.03
C LYS A 79 12.92 -1.48 -8.39
N THR A 80 12.73 -2.38 -9.34
CA THR A 80 12.34 -2.07 -10.71
C THR A 80 11.09 -2.87 -11.08
N TRP A 81 10.14 -2.22 -11.77
CA TRP A 81 9.00 -2.89 -12.40
C TRP A 81 9.46 -3.74 -13.59
N THR A 82 10.05 -4.89 -13.29
CA THR A 82 10.50 -5.83 -14.31
C THR A 82 9.34 -6.66 -14.84
N LYS A 83 9.46 -7.19 -16.06
CA LYS A 83 8.48 -8.13 -16.60
C LYS A 83 8.33 -9.37 -15.71
N ALA A 84 9.43 -9.86 -15.12
CA ALA A 84 9.39 -10.99 -14.19
C ALA A 84 8.53 -10.68 -12.96
N LEU A 85 8.75 -9.52 -12.33
CA LEU A 85 7.91 -9.10 -11.20
C LEU A 85 6.46 -8.89 -11.63
N CYS A 86 6.19 -8.24 -12.76
CA CYS A 86 4.82 -8.03 -13.23
C CYS A 86 4.03 -9.34 -13.44
N GLN A 87 4.71 -10.40 -13.89
CA GLN A 87 4.11 -11.70 -14.17
C GLN A 87 4.08 -12.63 -12.94
N GLU A 88 4.73 -12.24 -11.85
CA GLU A 88 4.76 -13.01 -10.60
C GLU A 88 3.47 -12.81 -9.81
N ASP A 89 3.02 -13.88 -9.16
CA ASP A 89 1.90 -13.90 -8.20
C ASP A 89 2.53 -13.93 -6.80
N SER A 90 2.81 -12.74 -6.24
CA SER A 90 3.70 -12.64 -5.08
C SER A 90 3.02 -13.09 -3.79
N ASP A 91 1.73 -12.85 -3.64
CA ASP A 91 0.92 -13.24 -2.49
C ASP A 91 0.19 -14.56 -2.69
N GLY A 92 0.26 -15.13 -3.89
CA GLY A 92 -0.23 -16.46 -4.16
C GLY A 92 -1.74 -16.48 -4.13
N ASP A 93 -2.42 -15.54 -4.76
CA ASP A 93 -3.89 -15.52 -4.86
C ASP A 93 -4.40 -15.98 -6.24
N GLY A 94 -3.47 -16.26 -7.16
CA GLY A 94 -3.73 -16.70 -8.52
C GLY A 94 -3.75 -15.57 -9.54
N ARG A 95 -3.46 -14.33 -9.13
CA ARG A 95 -3.35 -13.16 -10.02
C ARG A 95 -1.90 -12.72 -10.07
N SER A 96 -1.46 -12.23 -11.23
CA SER A 96 -0.12 -11.63 -11.31
C SER A 96 -0.15 -10.20 -10.80
N ASN A 97 0.97 -9.73 -10.24
CA ASN A 97 1.12 -8.36 -9.76
C ASN A 97 0.66 -7.32 -10.79
N GLY A 98 0.93 -7.57 -12.08
CA GLY A 98 0.47 -6.75 -13.20
C GLY A 98 -1.05 -6.74 -13.39
N GLN A 99 -1.72 -7.89 -13.30
CA GLN A 99 -3.19 -7.94 -13.36
C GLN A 99 -3.83 -7.14 -12.23
N GLU A 100 -3.21 -7.16 -11.06
CA GLU A 100 -3.70 -6.49 -9.86
C GLU A 100 -3.45 -4.98 -9.87
N LEU A 101 -2.26 -4.56 -10.32
CA LEU A 101 -1.88 -3.15 -10.41
C LEU A 101 -2.37 -2.47 -11.71
N GLY A 102 -3.05 -3.19 -12.59
CA GLY A 102 -3.65 -2.64 -13.82
C GLY A 102 -2.71 -2.63 -15.04
N ASP A 103 -1.59 -3.35 -14.99
CA ASP A 103 -0.65 -3.59 -16.11
C ASP A 103 -0.60 -5.09 -16.50
N PRO A 104 -1.69 -5.70 -16.99
CA PRO A 104 -1.75 -7.13 -17.31
C PRO A 104 -0.78 -7.55 -18.43
N ASP A 105 -0.42 -6.62 -19.31
CA ASP A 105 0.50 -6.86 -20.44
C ASP A 105 1.98 -6.61 -20.09
N CYS A 106 2.28 -6.20 -18.85
CA CYS A 106 3.63 -5.87 -18.38
C CYS A 106 4.34 -4.84 -19.27
N SER A 107 3.61 -3.80 -19.65
CA SER A 107 4.04 -2.76 -20.60
C SER A 107 4.21 -1.38 -19.95
N TRP A 108 3.89 -1.28 -18.66
CA TRP A 108 4.01 -0.03 -17.93
C TRP A 108 5.48 0.33 -17.70
N THR A 109 5.72 1.65 -17.66
CA THR A 109 7.01 2.24 -17.33
C THR A 109 6.80 3.42 -16.40
N PRO A 110 7.76 3.74 -15.52
CA PRO A 110 7.64 4.85 -14.57
C PRO A 110 7.16 6.16 -15.20
N GLY A 111 6.14 6.78 -14.59
CA GLY A 111 5.53 8.02 -15.05
C GLY A 111 4.43 7.87 -16.11
N LYS A 112 4.24 6.69 -16.69
CA LYS A 112 3.14 6.43 -17.64
C LYS A 112 1.81 6.31 -16.88
N MET A 113 0.75 6.96 -17.37
CA MET A 113 -0.62 6.69 -16.90
C MET A 113 -1.17 5.42 -17.56
N LEU A 114 -1.91 4.62 -16.79
CA LEU A 114 -2.69 3.51 -17.30
C LEU A 114 -4.17 3.87 -17.31
N PRO A 115 -4.94 3.38 -18.31
CA PRO A 115 -6.39 3.50 -18.29
C PRO A 115 -7.03 2.58 -17.24
N ALA A 116 -6.38 1.43 -16.96
CA ALA A 116 -6.82 0.49 -15.95
C ALA A 116 -6.41 0.95 -14.54
N LEU A 117 -7.28 0.67 -13.58
CA LEU A 117 -7.05 0.93 -12.16
C LEU A 117 -6.38 -0.28 -11.51
N ALA A 118 -5.77 -0.08 -10.33
CA ALA A 118 -5.46 -1.19 -9.45
C ALA A 118 -6.77 -1.80 -8.93
N VAL A 119 -6.84 -3.13 -8.89
CA VAL A 119 -8.06 -3.89 -8.59
C VAL A 119 -7.93 -4.77 -7.35
N SER A 120 -6.71 -5.07 -6.90
CA SER A 120 -6.38 -5.78 -5.65
C SER A 120 -4.98 -5.38 -5.20
N HIS A 121 -4.54 -5.90 -4.05
CA HIS A 121 -3.24 -5.59 -3.47
C HIS A 121 -2.20 -6.70 -3.74
N PRO A 122 -1.08 -6.44 -4.44
CA PRO A 122 -0.17 -7.48 -4.97
C PRO A 122 0.65 -8.27 -3.94
N GLY A 123 0.50 -7.91 -2.67
CA GLY A 123 1.18 -8.51 -1.54
C GLY A 123 0.23 -8.99 -0.43
N ILE A 124 -1.08 -9.04 -0.69
CA ILE A 124 -2.11 -9.49 0.24
C ILE A 124 -3.03 -10.45 -0.53
N CYS A 125 -3.02 -11.73 -0.15
CA CYS A 125 -3.82 -12.73 -0.84
C CYS A 125 -5.31 -12.39 -0.75
N GLU A 126 -6.01 -12.30 -1.89
CA GLU A 126 -7.45 -12.05 -1.97
C GLU A 126 -8.20 -13.19 -2.71
N PRO A 127 -9.45 -13.53 -2.33
CA PRO A 127 -10.26 -12.92 -1.29
C PRO A 127 -9.81 -13.31 0.12
N LEU A 128 -9.81 -12.35 1.05
CA LEU A 128 -9.31 -12.48 2.42
C LEU A 128 -9.89 -13.66 3.22
N HIS A 129 -11.11 -14.10 2.88
CA HIS A 129 -11.84 -15.15 3.58
C HIS A 129 -11.72 -16.53 2.95
N SER A 130 -10.98 -16.66 1.86
CA SER A 130 -10.66 -17.99 1.35
C SER A 130 -9.75 -18.71 2.35
N PRO A 131 -9.91 -20.03 2.57
CA PRO A 131 -9.04 -20.78 3.48
C PRO A 131 -7.56 -20.57 3.16
N ARG A 132 -7.21 -20.54 1.88
CA ARG A 132 -5.86 -20.24 1.39
C ARG A 132 -5.36 -18.87 1.87
N CYS A 133 -6.13 -17.81 1.65
CA CYS A 133 -5.67 -16.46 2.02
C CYS A 133 -5.69 -16.21 3.53
N GLN A 134 -6.51 -16.92 4.30
CA GLN A 134 -6.45 -16.87 5.77
C GLN A 134 -5.11 -17.43 6.30
N GLU A 135 -4.58 -18.48 5.65
CA GLU A 135 -3.27 -19.05 5.97
C GLU A 135 -2.12 -18.16 5.49
N MET A 136 -2.24 -17.53 4.31
CA MET A 136 -1.20 -16.64 3.77
C MET A 136 -1.10 -15.31 4.51
N ASN A 137 -2.25 -14.74 4.91
CA ASN A 137 -2.32 -13.42 5.53
C ASN A 137 -2.30 -13.47 7.07
N THR A 138 -1.57 -14.41 7.67
CA THR A 138 -1.48 -14.59 9.14
C THR A 138 -0.97 -13.35 9.88
N TRP A 139 -0.27 -12.46 9.19
CA TRP A 139 0.22 -11.17 9.68
C TRP A 139 -0.83 -10.04 9.57
N LEU A 140 -1.80 -10.15 8.66
CA LEU A 140 -2.78 -9.11 8.40
C LEU A 140 -3.83 -9.08 9.52
N ARG A 141 -4.19 -7.88 9.97
CA ARG A 141 -5.21 -7.66 11.00
C ARG A 141 -6.16 -6.58 10.51
N CYS A 142 -7.28 -7.00 9.91
CA CYS A 142 -8.36 -6.07 9.58
C CYS A 142 -9.14 -5.72 10.86
N THR A 143 -8.80 -4.60 11.50
CA THR A 143 -9.56 -4.06 12.64
C THR A 143 -10.70 -3.19 12.12
N GLY A 144 -11.82 -3.84 11.87
CA GLY A 144 -13.04 -3.30 11.29
C GLY A 144 -13.91 -4.52 11.06
N THR A 145 -15.20 -4.44 11.34
CA THR A 145 -16.05 -5.61 11.48
C THR A 145 -16.33 -6.30 10.15
N VAL A 146 -15.34 -7.04 9.64
CA VAL A 146 -15.55 -8.07 8.61
C VAL A 146 -16.48 -9.16 9.13
N ARG A 147 -16.54 -9.37 10.46
CA ARG A 147 -17.57 -10.21 11.09
C ARG A 147 -19.00 -9.66 10.95
N GLU A 148 -19.21 -8.34 11.03
CA GLU A 148 -20.57 -7.77 10.90
C GLU A 148 -20.95 -7.51 9.43
N ALA A 149 -20.00 -7.14 8.57
CA ALA A 149 -20.27 -6.91 7.14
C ALA A 149 -20.55 -8.22 6.38
N GLN A 150 -19.93 -9.35 6.79
CA GLN A 150 -20.18 -10.65 6.16
C GLN A 150 -21.43 -11.36 6.67
N GLU A 151 -21.86 -11.15 7.92
CA GLU A 151 -23.19 -11.63 8.36
C GLU A 151 -24.30 -11.04 7.48
N LEU A 152 -24.16 -9.78 7.05
CA LEU A 152 -25.09 -9.15 6.11
C LEU A 152 -24.97 -9.65 4.65
N ALA A 153 -23.77 -9.99 4.19
CA ALA A 153 -23.57 -10.46 2.81
C ALA A 153 -23.95 -11.94 2.62
N MET A 154 -23.95 -12.73 3.69
CA MET A 154 -24.23 -14.18 3.66
C MET A 154 -25.70 -14.51 3.99
N CYS A 155 -26.40 -13.70 4.78
CA CYS A 155 -27.85 -13.82 5.02
C CYS A 155 -28.59 -12.92 3.97
N GLY A 156 -28.55 -13.31 2.69
CA GLY A 156 -29.13 -12.56 1.59
C GLY A 156 -30.61 -12.20 1.80
N HIS A 157 -30.93 -10.90 1.67
CA HIS A 157 -32.25 -10.28 1.44
C HIS A 157 -33.51 -10.70 2.23
N ILE A 158 -33.47 -11.59 3.23
CA ILE A 158 -34.65 -11.90 4.06
C ILE A 158 -34.25 -11.91 5.55
N ALA A 159 -34.37 -10.74 6.16
CA ALA A 159 -34.08 -10.47 7.57
C ALA A 159 -35.11 -11.09 8.54
N LYS A 160 -35.38 -12.40 8.50
CA LYS A 160 -36.26 -13.00 9.53
C LYS A 160 -35.75 -14.22 10.30
N ASN A 161 -34.90 -15.12 9.79
CA ASN A 161 -34.68 -16.38 10.52
C ASN A 161 -33.22 -16.89 10.57
N CYS A 162 -32.22 -16.03 10.73
CA CYS A 162 -30.85 -16.50 11.07
C CYS A 162 -30.78 -16.71 12.62
N GLU A 163 -31.46 -17.74 13.13
CA GLU A 163 -31.35 -18.22 14.53
C GLU A 163 -30.41 -19.42 14.54
N TRP A 164 -29.25 -19.28 15.18
CA TRP A 164 -28.30 -20.37 15.39
C TRP A 164 -28.53 -20.96 16.79
N ASP A 165 -29.19 -22.10 16.85
CA ASP A 165 -29.21 -22.93 18.05
C ASP A 165 -27.78 -23.35 18.39
N TYR A 166 -27.21 -22.71 19.41
CA TYR A 166 -26.17 -23.33 20.23
C TYR A 166 -26.89 -24.02 21.39
N LEU A 167 -27.40 -25.24 21.14
CA LEU A 167 -27.51 -26.41 22.02
C LEU A 167 -28.17 -27.58 21.27
#